data_AF-A0A6A6DC96-F1
#
_entry.id   AF-A0A6A6DC96-F1
#
_cell.length_a   1.000
_cell.length_b   1.000
_cell.length_c   1.000
_cell.angle_alpha   90.00
_cell.angle_beta   90.00
_cell.angle_gamma   90.00
#
_symmetry.space_group_name_H-M   'P 1'
#
loop_
_entity.id
_entity.type
_entity.pdbx_description
1 polymer ?
#
loop_
_entity_poly.entity_id
_entity_poly.type
_entity_poly.pdbx_seq_one_letter_code
_entity_poly.pdbx_strand_id
1 'polypeptide(L)'
;MNIASPPLTLTERAADANLVGNGSFGYVWRIARDRVLKEPKIYSNNNSGSAYSNMVNRAEILNEKAVYERLGTHHGIIHCFKALDESIELAFANQGDLSTYMRANPLPSQKFRVKWIQVVVNAFSHAHARRVVIQDISLRNILVHENSLKLSDFGESSLLPLDTDMTRFCVNDTTPQIEILHLGCILYSIAAWKEFKYNYFEAERWPEVGELPVTDDILYASIIKKCWNGEYVSMEALLKDVQGMGDE
;
A
#
# COMPACT_ATOMS: atom_id res chain seq x y z
N MET A 1 -7.22 23.38 40.85
CA MET A 1 -7.42 24.31 39.72
C MET A 1 -7.38 23.48 38.45
N ASN A 2 -8.54 23.33 37.79
CA ASN A 2 -8.61 22.73 36.45
C ASN A 2 -8.04 23.74 35.45
N ILE A 3 -6.94 23.38 34.80
CA ILE A 3 -6.40 24.14 33.68
C ILE A 3 -7.12 23.59 32.45
N ALA A 4 -8.25 24.19 32.10
CA ALA A 4 -8.92 23.90 30.85
C ALA A 4 -8.02 24.39 29.70
N SER A 5 -7.64 23.47 28.80
CA SER A 5 -6.98 23.83 27.54
C SER A 5 -7.83 24.84 26.78
N PRO A 6 -7.23 25.83 26.12
CA PRO A 6 -8.00 26.83 25.37
C PRO A 6 -8.78 26.15 24.23
N PRO A 7 -9.97 26.63 23.88
CA PRO A 7 -10.73 26.09 22.75
C PRO A 7 -9.98 26.38 21.45
N LEU A 8 -9.75 25.33 20.65
CA LEU A 8 -9.20 25.44 19.29
C LEU A 8 -10.04 26.42 18.45
N THR A 9 -9.34 27.23 17.67
CA THR A 9 -9.93 28.26 16.81
C THR A 9 -10.81 27.63 15.70
N LEU A 10 -11.79 28.38 15.18
CA LEU A 10 -12.69 27.92 14.11
C LEU A 10 -11.95 27.46 12.84
N THR A 11 -10.74 28.00 12.59
CA THR A 11 -9.82 27.61 11.51
C THR A 11 -9.12 26.28 11.77
N GLU A 12 -8.70 25.99 13.01
CA GLU A 12 -8.12 24.69 13.39
C GLU A 12 -9.18 23.58 13.34
N ARG A 13 -10.43 23.88 13.73
CA ARG A 13 -11.56 22.95 13.60
C ARG A 13 -11.92 22.63 12.14
N ALA A 14 -11.70 23.56 11.21
CA ALA A 14 -11.95 23.37 9.79
C ALA A 14 -10.84 22.57 9.09
N ALA A 15 -9.60 22.66 9.58
CA ALA A 15 -8.50 21.81 9.14
C ALA A 15 -8.78 20.35 9.55
N ASP A 16 -9.10 20.10 10.82
CA ASP A 16 -9.42 18.75 11.32
C ASP A 16 -10.58 18.07 10.58
N ALA A 17 -11.59 18.83 10.15
CA ALA A 17 -12.74 18.29 9.40
C ALA A 17 -12.36 17.75 8.01
N ASN A 18 -11.21 18.15 7.46
CA ASN A 18 -10.72 17.73 6.15
C ASN A 18 -9.57 16.72 6.22
N LEU A 19 -9.08 16.40 7.42
CA LEU A 19 -8.08 15.35 7.59
C LEU A 19 -8.71 13.99 7.29
N VAL A 20 -8.26 13.34 6.21
CA VAL A 20 -8.77 12.04 5.79
C VAL A 20 -7.77 10.91 6.00
N GLY A 21 -6.50 11.23 6.28
CA GLY A 21 -5.46 10.25 6.56
C GLY A 21 -4.40 10.79 7.50
N ASN A 22 -3.96 9.95 8.44
CA ASN A 22 -2.91 10.24 9.40
C ASN A 22 -1.91 9.09 9.36
N GLY A 23 -0.99 9.14 8.39
CA GLY A 23 0.04 8.12 8.19
C GLY A 23 1.26 8.32 9.08
N SER A 24 2.26 7.46 9.02
CA SER A 24 3.47 7.59 9.88
C SER A 24 4.21 8.92 9.64
N PHE A 25 4.38 9.29 8.37
CA PHE A 25 5.25 10.40 7.95
C PHE A 25 4.49 11.64 7.46
N GLY A 26 3.21 11.50 7.13
CA GLY A 26 2.43 12.57 6.50
C GLY A 26 0.98 12.64 6.96
N TYR A 27 0.40 13.81 6.74
CA TYR A 27 -1.04 14.05 6.81
C TYR A 27 -1.63 14.04 5.40
N VAL A 28 -2.86 13.57 5.28
CA VAL A 28 -3.62 13.58 4.03
C VAL A 28 -4.87 14.42 4.23
N TRP A 29 -4.94 15.55 3.55
CA TRP A 29 -6.03 16.51 3.63
C TRP A 29 -6.88 16.45 2.38
N ARG A 30 -8.20 16.44 2.54
CA ARG A 30 -9.12 16.61 1.42
C ARG A 30 -9.12 18.08 0.99
N ILE A 31 -8.68 18.33 -0.25
CA ILE A 31 -8.60 19.69 -0.81
C ILE A 31 -9.69 19.96 -1.86
N ALA A 32 -10.30 18.92 -2.41
CA ALA A 32 -11.45 19.02 -3.31
C ALA A 32 -12.35 17.77 -3.21
N ARG A 33 -13.40 17.72 -4.03
CA ARG A 33 -14.33 16.58 -4.08
C ARG A 33 -13.61 15.28 -4.41
N ASP A 34 -12.68 15.33 -5.35
CA ASP A 34 -11.95 14.22 -5.98
C ASP A 34 -10.44 14.27 -5.71
N ARG A 35 -9.96 15.17 -4.84
CA ARG A 35 -8.52 15.41 -4.61
C ARG A 35 -8.16 15.46 -3.14
N VAL A 36 -6.97 14.93 -2.84
CA VAL A 36 -6.29 15.07 -1.55
C VAL A 36 -4.88 15.64 -1.74
N LEU A 37 -4.38 16.30 -0.71
CA LEU A 37 -2.99 16.73 -0.58
C LEU A 37 -2.34 15.93 0.54
N LYS A 38 -1.26 15.22 0.23
CA LYS A 38 -0.39 14.57 1.20
C LYS A 38 0.80 15.47 1.48
N GLU A 39 1.04 15.81 2.73
CA GLU A 39 2.14 16.67 3.18
C GLU A 39 2.87 16.05 4.38
N PRO A 40 4.15 16.37 4.61
CA PRO A 40 4.90 15.81 5.73
C PRO A 40 4.35 16.30 7.06
N LYS A 41 4.42 15.45 8.08
CA LYS A 41 4.15 15.87 9.46
C LYS A 41 5.28 16.79 9.93
N ILE A 42 4.93 18.01 10.31
CA ILE A 42 5.90 19.00 10.82
C ILE A 42 5.65 19.26 12.31
N TYR A 43 6.66 18.96 13.12
CA TYR A 43 6.70 19.24 14.55
C TYR A 43 7.46 20.55 14.82
N SER A 44 7.08 21.26 15.87
CA SER A 44 7.80 22.46 16.33
C SER A 44 9.24 22.09 16.69
N ASN A 45 10.21 22.86 16.17
CA ASN A 45 11.65 22.59 16.23
C ASN A 45 12.26 22.88 17.62
N ASN A 46 11.65 22.34 18.67
CA ASN A 46 11.97 22.66 20.06
C ASN A 46 13.10 21.77 20.61
N ASN A 47 13.45 20.68 19.92
CA ASN A 47 14.58 19.82 20.25
C ASN A 47 15.12 19.07 19.02
N SER A 48 16.29 18.45 19.15
CA SER A 48 16.94 17.68 18.07
C SER A 48 16.10 16.52 17.54
N GLY A 49 15.29 15.89 18.39
CA GLY A 49 14.37 14.81 17.98
C GLY A 49 13.32 15.29 16.99
N SER A 50 12.67 16.44 17.26
CA SER A 50 11.69 17.03 16.35
C SER A 50 12.29 17.43 15.00
N ALA A 51 13.52 17.95 14.99
CA ALA A 51 14.24 18.28 13.76
C ALA A 51 14.54 17.03 12.92
N TYR A 52 14.98 15.94 13.56
CA TYR A 52 15.22 14.67 12.89
C TYR A 52 13.93 14.07 12.31
N SER A 53 12.84 14.02 13.08
CA SER A 53 11.55 13.55 12.59
C SER A 53 11.05 14.36 11.40
N ASN A 54 11.17 15.69 11.45
CA ASN A 54 10.82 16.57 10.34
C ASN A 54 11.63 16.33 9.06
N MET A 55 12.92 15.98 9.22
CA MET A 55 13.80 15.62 8.10
C MET A 55 13.37 14.29 7.48
N VAL A 56 13.13 13.26 8.30
CA VAL A 56 12.66 11.94 7.84
C VAL A 56 11.30 12.08 7.13
N ASN A 57 10.33 12.78 7.74
CA ASN A 57 9.01 12.97 7.16
C ASN A 57 9.06 13.64 5.78
N ARG A 58 9.94 14.62 5.59
CA ARG A 58 10.17 15.23 4.27
C ARG A 58 10.81 14.27 3.28
N ALA A 59 11.82 13.52 3.71
CA ALA A 59 12.50 12.55 2.87
C ALA A 59 11.52 11.48 2.33
N GLU A 60 10.61 11.00 3.17
CA GLU A 60 9.58 10.02 2.78
C GLU A 60 8.61 10.58 1.72
N ILE A 61 8.16 11.83 1.86
CA ILE A 61 7.31 12.50 0.86
C ILE A 61 8.06 12.70 -0.47
N LEU A 62 9.34 13.06 -0.41
CA LEU A 62 10.18 13.20 -1.61
C LEU A 62 10.40 11.86 -2.31
N ASN A 63 10.62 10.79 -1.55
CA ASN A 63 10.75 9.44 -2.09
C ASN A 63 9.45 8.97 -2.75
N GLU A 64 8.31 9.12 -2.07
CA GLU A 64 7.00 8.76 -2.61
C GLU A 64 6.71 9.51 -3.92
N LYS A 65 7.07 10.80 -4.01
CA LYS A 65 7.00 11.58 -5.25
C LYS A 65 7.82 10.94 -6.38
N ALA A 66 9.08 10.61 -6.12
CA ALA A 66 9.95 9.99 -7.12
C ALA A 66 9.40 8.62 -7.57
N VAL A 67 8.76 7.88 -6.66
CA VAL A 67 8.09 6.61 -6.98
C VAL A 67 6.88 6.84 -7.88
N TYR A 68 6.00 7.80 -7.60
CA TYR A 68 4.89 8.13 -8.50
C TYR A 68 5.36 8.54 -9.89
N GLU A 69 6.42 9.35 -9.97
CA GLU A 69 7.01 9.77 -11.25
C GLU A 69 7.55 8.56 -12.04
N ARG A 70 8.24 7.62 -11.37
CA ARG A 70 8.75 6.39 -11.99
C ARG A 70 7.64 5.46 -12.46
N LEU A 71 6.59 5.29 -11.65
CA LEU A 71 5.46 4.43 -11.95
C LEU A 71 4.61 4.99 -13.09
N GLY A 72 4.47 6.31 -13.17
CA GLY A 72 3.57 6.98 -14.10
C GLY A 72 2.11 6.56 -13.89
N THR A 73 1.28 6.72 -14.93
CA THR A 73 -0.14 6.35 -14.83
C THR A 73 -0.31 4.84 -15.01
N HIS A 74 -1.02 4.22 -14.07
CA HIS A 74 -1.42 2.82 -14.13
C HIS A 74 -2.81 2.62 -13.50
N HIS A 75 -3.61 1.71 -14.03
CA HIS A 75 -4.99 1.53 -13.57
C HIS A 75 -5.09 1.02 -12.12
N GLY A 76 -4.08 0.31 -11.63
CA GLY A 76 -4.00 -0.19 -10.27
C GLY A 76 -3.23 0.70 -9.28
N ILE A 77 -2.85 1.92 -9.68
CA ILE A 77 -2.15 2.90 -8.81
C ILE A 77 -3.05 4.12 -8.65
N ILE A 78 -3.11 4.71 -7.45
CA ILE A 78 -3.88 5.94 -7.23
C ILE A 78 -3.30 7.06 -8.09
N HIS A 79 -4.18 7.83 -8.74
CA HIS A 79 -3.71 8.85 -9.67
C HIS A 79 -3.01 9.99 -8.91
N CYS A 80 -1.77 10.28 -9.29
CA CYS A 80 -1.03 11.44 -8.84
C CYS A 80 -1.19 12.56 -9.88
N PHE A 81 -1.83 13.67 -9.47
CA PHE A 81 -2.04 14.83 -10.33
C PHE A 81 -0.80 15.71 -10.41
N LYS A 82 -0.17 15.95 -9.25
CA LYS A 82 1.00 16.82 -9.12
C LYS A 82 1.89 16.34 -8.00
N ALA A 83 3.18 16.41 -8.24
CA ALA A 83 4.19 16.23 -7.22
C ALA A 83 4.88 17.57 -6.98
N LEU A 84 4.43 18.30 -5.96
CA LEU A 84 4.94 19.63 -5.59
C LEU A 84 6.23 19.49 -4.76
N ASP A 85 6.80 20.62 -4.31
CA ASP A 85 8.11 20.61 -3.64
C ASP A 85 8.08 19.87 -2.29
N GLU A 86 7.04 20.06 -1.48
CA GLU A 86 6.90 19.39 -0.16
C GLU A 86 5.56 18.65 -0.02
N SER A 87 4.84 18.38 -1.11
CA SER A 87 3.52 17.72 -1.02
C SER A 87 3.14 17.01 -2.32
N ILE A 88 2.18 16.08 -2.23
CA ILE A 88 1.70 15.29 -3.36
C ILE A 88 0.18 15.46 -3.47
N GLU A 89 -0.29 15.84 -4.66
CA GLU A 89 -1.72 15.95 -4.97
C GLU A 89 -2.20 14.64 -5.61
N LEU A 90 -3.08 13.92 -4.92
CA LEU A 90 -3.57 12.60 -5.33
C LEU A 90 -5.09 12.61 -5.54
N ALA A 91 -5.60 11.62 -6.27
CA ALA A 91 -7.02 11.32 -6.32
C ALA A 91 -7.56 10.89 -4.95
N PHE A 92 -8.74 11.41 -4.59
CA PHE A 92 -9.45 11.00 -3.38
C PHE A 92 -10.17 9.67 -3.62
N ALA A 93 -9.68 8.61 -2.96
CA ALA A 93 -10.34 7.30 -2.98
C ALA A 93 -11.65 7.32 -2.20
N ASN A 94 -12.76 7.46 -2.92
CA ASN A 94 -14.11 7.66 -2.37
C ASN A 94 -14.67 6.51 -1.51
N GLN A 95 -13.99 5.36 -1.42
CA GLN A 95 -14.41 4.22 -0.58
C GLN A 95 -13.36 3.84 0.47
N GLY A 96 -12.35 4.69 0.69
CA GLY A 96 -11.36 4.51 1.76
C GLY A 96 -10.35 3.39 1.50
N ASP A 97 -9.67 2.96 2.56
CA ASP A 97 -8.71 1.85 2.52
C ASP A 97 -9.41 0.48 2.56
N LEU A 98 -8.74 -0.53 2.02
CA LEU A 98 -9.28 -1.88 1.87
C LEU A 98 -9.54 -2.58 3.22
N SER A 99 -8.74 -2.34 4.26
CA SER A 99 -9.01 -2.92 5.60
C SER A 99 -10.33 -2.40 6.17
N THR A 100 -10.51 -1.08 6.17
CA THR A 100 -11.76 -0.46 6.62
C THR A 100 -12.94 -0.86 5.73
N TYR A 101 -12.74 -0.90 4.41
CA TYR A 101 -13.76 -1.33 3.46
C TYR A 101 -14.23 -2.77 3.74
N MET A 102 -13.30 -3.71 3.96
CA MET A 102 -13.64 -5.11 4.24
C MET A 102 -14.42 -5.27 5.54
N ARG A 103 -14.09 -4.51 6.59
CA ARG A 103 -14.81 -4.53 7.87
C ARG A 103 -16.23 -3.97 7.76
N ALA A 104 -16.43 -2.99 6.90
CA ALA A 104 -17.71 -2.30 6.75
C ALA A 104 -18.66 -2.94 5.73
N ASN A 105 -18.16 -3.79 4.82
CA ASN A 105 -18.93 -4.33 3.71
C ASN A 105 -19.03 -5.86 3.74
N PRO A 106 -20.17 -6.42 3.30
CA PRO A 106 -20.31 -7.86 3.19
C PRO A 106 -19.36 -8.44 2.11
N LEU A 107 -19.17 -9.76 2.15
CA LEU A 107 -18.43 -10.52 1.15
C LEU A 107 -18.90 -10.16 -0.28
N PRO A 108 -18.02 -9.63 -1.15
CA PRO A 108 -18.36 -9.37 -2.54
C PRO A 108 -18.49 -10.65 -3.36
N SER A 109 -19.16 -10.52 -4.52
CA SER A 109 -19.24 -11.60 -5.49
C SER A 109 -17.86 -12.14 -5.87
N GLN A 110 -17.81 -13.42 -6.23
CA GLN A 110 -16.59 -14.08 -6.68
C GLN A 110 -15.90 -13.32 -7.82
N LYS A 111 -16.68 -12.92 -8.84
CA LYS A 111 -16.20 -12.12 -9.98
C LYS A 111 -15.51 -10.81 -9.57
N PHE A 112 -16.04 -10.16 -8.53
CA PHE A 112 -15.47 -8.91 -8.04
C PHE A 112 -14.14 -9.12 -7.33
N ARG A 113 -14.05 -10.17 -6.48
CA ARG A 113 -12.80 -10.58 -5.82
C ARG A 113 -11.73 -11.01 -6.84
N VAL A 114 -12.11 -11.75 -7.88
CA VAL A 114 -11.20 -12.12 -8.98
C VAL A 114 -10.63 -10.87 -9.66
N LYS A 115 -11.49 -9.91 -10.04
CA LYS A 115 -11.05 -8.65 -10.64
C LYS A 115 -10.09 -7.88 -9.72
N TRP A 116 -10.36 -7.85 -8.42
CA TRP A 116 -9.52 -7.19 -7.43
C TRP A 116 -8.14 -7.84 -7.31
N ILE A 117 -8.08 -9.17 -7.26
CA ILE A 117 -6.82 -9.92 -7.25
C ILE A 117 -6.01 -9.62 -8.52
N GLN A 118 -6.64 -9.68 -9.69
CA GLN A 118 -5.99 -9.38 -10.97
C GLN A 118 -5.42 -7.95 -11.01
N VAL A 119 -6.18 -6.94 -10.57
CA VAL A 119 -5.74 -5.53 -10.55
C VAL A 119 -4.54 -5.35 -9.62
N VAL A 120 -4.58 -5.93 -8.41
CA VAL A 120 -3.48 -5.78 -7.44
C VAL A 120 -2.22 -6.45 -7.97
N VAL A 121 -2.29 -7.71 -8.42
CA VAL A 121 -1.11 -8.41 -8.94
C VAL A 121 -0.53 -7.71 -10.16
N ASN A 122 -1.38 -7.19 -11.04
CA ASN A 122 -0.93 -6.41 -12.18
C ASN A 122 -0.24 -5.10 -11.76
N ALA A 123 -0.73 -4.41 -10.72
CA ALA A 123 -0.09 -3.21 -10.20
C ALA A 123 1.31 -3.48 -9.60
N PHE A 124 1.48 -4.57 -8.85
CA PHE A 124 2.79 -4.99 -8.34
C PHE A 124 3.75 -5.39 -9.48
N SER A 125 3.25 -6.13 -10.47
CA SER A 125 4.03 -6.47 -11.66
C SER A 125 4.47 -5.21 -12.44
N HIS A 126 3.59 -4.22 -12.59
CA HIS A 126 3.93 -2.91 -13.18
C HIS A 126 5.00 -2.17 -12.37
N ALA A 127 4.92 -2.19 -11.04
CA ALA A 127 5.95 -1.59 -10.19
C ALA A 127 7.32 -2.25 -10.40
N HIS A 128 7.39 -3.57 -10.45
CA HIS A 128 8.62 -4.31 -10.75
C HIS A 128 9.15 -4.02 -12.17
N ALA A 129 8.28 -3.93 -13.17
CA ALA A 129 8.65 -3.53 -14.52
C ALA A 129 9.30 -2.13 -14.57
N ARG A 130 8.99 -1.28 -13.59
CA ARG A 130 9.57 0.06 -13.41
C ARG A 130 10.68 0.14 -12.34
N ARG A 131 11.14 -1.03 -11.86
CA ARG A 131 12.20 -1.16 -10.84
C ARG A 131 11.86 -0.44 -9.53
N VAL A 132 10.62 -0.59 -9.11
CA VAL A 132 10.11 -0.15 -7.81
C VAL A 132 9.84 -1.40 -6.96
N VAL A 133 10.40 -1.44 -5.76
CA VAL A 133 10.11 -2.44 -4.72
C VAL A 133 9.14 -1.82 -3.73
N ILE A 134 8.03 -2.49 -3.45
CA ILE A 134 7.00 -2.02 -2.52
C ILE A 134 7.21 -2.74 -1.17
N GLN A 135 7.57 -1.99 -0.13
CA GLN A 135 7.95 -2.57 1.16
C GLN A 135 6.81 -2.55 2.18
N ASP A 136 6.01 -1.47 2.25
CA ASP A 136 4.85 -1.40 3.15
C ASP A 136 3.58 -1.99 2.51
N ILE A 137 3.59 -3.32 2.36
CA ILE A 137 2.45 -4.08 1.81
C ILE A 137 1.42 -4.32 2.92
N SER A 138 0.35 -3.52 2.91
CA SER A 138 -0.76 -3.68 3.84
C SER A 138 -2.10 -3.32 3.21
N LEU A 139 -3.19 -3.87 3.75
CA LEU A 139 -4.55 -3.53 3.30
C LEU A 139 -4.90 -2.05 3.53
N ARG A 140 -4.17 -1.34 4.41
CA ARG A 140 -4.37 0.10 4.64
C ARG A 140 -3.83 0.97 3.50
N ASN A 141 -2.81 0.47 2.78
CA ASN A 141 -2.17 1.19 1.67
C ASN A 141 -2.79 0.83 0.31
N ILE A 142 -3.78 -0.07 0.30
CA ILE A 142 -4.59 -0.38 -0.87
C ILE A 142 -5.93 0.32 -0.71
N LEU A 143 -6.20 1.29 -1.57
CA LEU A 143 -7.42 2.08 -1.54
C LEU A 143 -8.48 1.49 -2.46
N VAL A 144 -9.74 1.69 -2.10
CA VAL A 144 -10.90 1.37 -2.95
C VAL A 144 -11.41 2.67 -3.57
N HIS A 145 -11.30 2.77 -4.89
CA HIS A 145 -11.75 3.93 -5.65
C HIS A 145 -12.56 3.47 -6.85
N GLU A 146 -13.80 3.94 -6.97
CA GLU A 146 -14.72 3.57 -8.06
C GLU A 146 -14.82 2.05 -8.27
N ASN A 147 -14.93 1.31 -7.16
CA ASN A 147 -15.02 -0.15 -7.12
C ASN A 147 -13.79 -0.90 -7.67
N SER A 148 -12.65 -0.21 -7.76
CA SER A 148 -11.35 -0.79 -8.13
C SER A 148 -10.32 -0.55 -7.04
N LEU A 149 -9.41 -1.50 -6.89
CA LEU A 149 -8.27 -1.35 -5.99
C LEU A 149 -7.19 -0.45 -6.61
N LYS A 150 -6.56 0.36 -5.76
CA LYS A 150 -5.49 1.30 -6.10
C LYS A 150 -4.39 1.19 -5.04
N LEU A 151 -3.17 0.85 -5.45
CA LEU A 151 -1.99 1.00 -4.59
C LEU A 151 -1.75 2.48 -4.33
N SER A 152 -1.37 2.79 -3.11
CA SER A 152 -1.03 4.13 -2.62
C SER A 152 0.04 4.02 -1.53
N ASP A 153 0.49 5.16 -1.03
CA ASP A 153 1.48 5.27 0.04
C ASP A 153 2.80 4.55 -0.29
N PHE A 154 3.62 5.22 -1.11
CA PHE A 154 4.92 4.69 -1.53
C PHE A 154 6.09 5.27 -0.75
N GLY A 155 5.85 5.85 0.44
CA GLY A 155 6.90 6.47 1.27
C GLY A 155 8.07 5.52 1.49
N GLU A 156 7.78 4.29 1.90
CA GLU A 156 8.79 3.27 2.21
C GLU A 156 9.22 2.43 0.99
N SER A 157 8.81 2.78 -0.23
CA SER A 157 9.19 2.02 -1.43
C SER A 157 10.61 2.34 -1.88
N SER A 158 11.28 1.39 -2.52
CA SER A 158 12.66 1.57 -3.01
C SER A 158 12.71 1.69 -4.53
N LEU A 159 13.39 2.72 -5.04
CA LEU A 159 13.71 2.90 -6.45
C LEU A 159 15.05 2.24 -6.78
N LEU A 160 15.03 1.22 -7.62
CA LEU A 160 16.24 0.53 -8.07
C LEU A 160 16.73 1.07 -9.43
N PRO A 161 18.03 0.87 -9.76
CA PRO A 161 18.57 1.11 -11.10
C PRO A 161 17.76 0.37 -12.18
N LEU A 162 17.63 0.97 -13.37
CA LEU A 162 16.77 0.45 -14.45
C LEU A 162 17.23 -0.91 -15.00
N ASP A 163 18.51 -1.21 -14.89
CA ASP A 163 19.16 -2.46 -15.29
C ASP A 163 19.15 -3.54 -14.20
N THR A 164 18.56 -3.27 -13.03
CA THR A 164 18.45 -4.23 -11.94
C THR A 164 17.69 -5.49 -12.38
N ASP A 165 18.22 -6.66 -12.03
CA ASP A 165 17.52 -7.93 -12.12
C ASP A 165 16.51 -8.07 -10.98
N MET A 166 15.23 -7.86 -11.29
CA MET A 166 14.14 -7.94 -10.32
C MET A 166 13.87 -9.35 -9.79
N THR A 167 14.53 -10.39 -10.31
CA THR A 167 14.42 -11.75 -9.76
C THR A 167 15.40 -12.00 -8.60
N ARG A 168 16.29 -11.04 -8.33
CA ARG A 168 17.44 -11.21 -7.43
C ARG A 168 17.75 -10.00 -6.56
N PHE A 169 16.89 -8.98 -6.52
CA PHE A 169 17.15 -7.80 -5.69
C PHE A 169 17.18 -8.16 -4.19
N CYS A 170 17.94 -7.36 -3.43
CA CYS A 170 17.88 -7.34 -1.98
C CYS A 170 18.04 -5.88 -1.54
N VAL A 171 16.99 -5.28 -1.00
CA VAL A 171 17.00 -3.88 -0.54
C VAL A 171 16.29 -3.81 0.80
N ASN A 172 16.96 -3.27 1.82
CA ASN A 172 16.45 -3.22 3.20
C ASN A 172 15.87 -4.59 3.63
N ASP A 173 16.65 -5.65 3.42
CA ASP A 173 16.30 -7.06 3.67
C ASP A 173 15.08 -7.59 2.92
N THR A 174 14.48 -6.79 2.03
CA THR A 174 13.38 -7.20 1.15
C THR A 174 13.94 -7.88 -0.09
N THR A 175 13.46 -9.09 -0.37
CA THR A 175 13.74 -9.86 -1.59
C THR A 175 12.44 -10.03 -2.41
N PRO A 176 12.51 -10.43 -3.69
CA PRO A 176 11.31 -10.68 -4.49
C PRO A 176 10.36 -11.67 -3.82
N GLN A 177 10.90 -12.74 -3.21
CA GLN A 177 10.12 -13.76 -2.54
C GLN A 177 9.43 -13.21 -1.29
N ILE A 178 10.11 -12.38 -0.49
CA ILE A 178 9.51 -11.75 0.70
C ILE A 178 8.39 -10.79 0.31
N GLU A 179 8.59 -9.97 -0.72
CA GLU A 179 7.56 -9.08 -1.24
C GLU A 179 6.33 -9.86 -1.75
N ILE A 180 6.56 -10.96 -2.47
CA ILE A 180 5.50 -11.86 -2.95
C ILE A 180 4.79 -12.57 -1.79
N LEU A 181 5.50 -12.94 -0.72
CA LEU A 181 4.92 -13.52 0.50
C LEU A 181 3.91 -12.55 1.13
N HIS A 182 4.27 -11.29 1.30
CA HIS A 182 3.36 -10.26 1.82
C HIS A 182 2.19 -10.00 0.88
N LEU A 183 2.43 -9.94 -0.43
CA LEU A 183 1.35 -9.87 -1.43
C LEU A 183 0.41 -11.07 -1.32
N GLY A 184 0.92 -12.28 -1.09
CA GLY A 184 0.12 -13.48 -0.83
C GLY A 184 -0.86 -13.32 0.33
N CYS A 185 -0.50 -12.57 1.39
CA CYS A 185 -1.40 -12.24 2.50
C CYS A 185 -2.55 -11.32 2.06
N ILE A 186 -2.28 -10.36 1.16
CA ILE A 186 -3.31 -9.51 0.55
C ILE A 186 -4.24 -10.34 -0.33
N LEU A 187 -3.69 -11.23 -1.16
CA LEU A 187 -4.48 -12.09 -2.05
C LEU A 187 -5.42 -13.00 -1.24
N TYR A 188 -4.91 -13.63 -0.18
CA TYR A 188 -5.75 -14.38 0.77
C TYR A 188 -6.82 -13.49 1.38
N SER A 189 -6.46 -12.29 1.85
CA SER A 189 -7.43 -11.40 2.49
C SER A 189 -8.60 -11.07 1.57
N ILE A 190 -8.34 -10.80 0.29
CA ILE A 190 -9.38 -10.56 -0.72
C ILE A 190 -10.15 -11.85 -1.01
N ALA A 191 -9.45 -12.98 -1.21
CA ALA A 191 -10.05 -14.26 -1.58
C ALA A 191 -10.98 -14.80 -0.49
N ALA A 192 -10.54 -14.81 0.77
CA ALA A 192 -11.33 -15.28 1.91
C ALA A 192 -12.26 -14.20 2.49
N TRP A 193 -12.09 -12.93 2.05
CA TRP A 193 -12.70 -11.75 2.66
C TRP A 193 -12.48 -11.66 4.17
N LYS A 194 -11.24 -11.92 4.59
CA LYS A 194 -10.82 -11.94 5.99
C LYS A 194 -9.40 -11.40 6.09
N GLU A 195 -9.23 -10.31 6.83
CA GLU A 195 -7.91 -9.71 7.05
C GLU A 195 -6.92 -10.73 7.64
N PHE A 196 -5.76 -10.85 6.98
CA PHE A 196 -4.65 -11.68 7.41
C PHE A 196 -3.33 -10.99 7.08
N LYS A 197 -2.37 -11.13 7.98
CA LYS A 197 -1.00 -10.61 7.82
C LYS A 197 -0.03 -11.60 8.43
N TYR A 198 1.05 -11.87 7.70
CA TYR A 198 2.26 -12.47 8.22
C TYR A 198 3.40 -11.45 8.10
N ASN A 199 4.15 -11.22 9.17
CA ASN A 199 5.24 -10.24 9.17
C ASN A 199 6.60 -10.94 9.19
N TYR A 200 7.15 -11.20 8.00
CA TYR A 200 8.49 -11.79 7.86
C TYR A 200 9.57 -11.06 8.67
N PHE A 201 9.56 -9.72 8.70
CA PHE A 201 10.59 -8.95 9.39
C PHE A 201 10.49 -9.01 10.92
N GLU A 202 9.33 -9.37 11.46
CA GLU A 202 9.15 -9.59 12.90
C GLU A 202 9.44 -11.03 13.29
N ALA A 203 9.10 -11.99 12.42
CA ALA A 203 9.40 -13.40 12.64
C ALA A 203 10.86 -13.76 12.32
N GLU A 204 11.51 -12.99 11.44
CA GLU A 204 12.84 -13.24 10.86
C GLU A 204 12.98 -14.62 10.21
N ARG A 205 11.85 -15.20 9.76
CA ARG A 205 11.81 -16.51 9.11
C ARG A 205 10.60 -16.64 8.19
N TRP A 206 10.61 -17.72 7.40
CA TRP A 206 9.46 -18.13 6.61
C TRP A 206 8.33 -18.67 7.52
N PRO A 207 7.05 -18.51 7.14
CA PRO A 207 5.93 -19.05 7.92
C PRO A 207 5.99 -20.58 8.04
N GLU A 208 5.67 -21.09 9.23
CA GLU A 208 5.57 -22.52 9.52
C GLU A 208 4.15 -23.04 9.28
N VAL A 209 4.04 -24.37 9.21
CA VAL A 209 2.75 -25.06 9.09
C VAL A 209 1.88 -24.72 10.31
N GLY A 210 0.71 -24.13 10.07
CA GLY A 210 -0.25 -23.73 11.12
C GLY A 210 -0.25 -22.24 11.43
N GLU A 211 0.76 -21.46 11.02
CA GLU A 211 0.73 -20.00 11.09
C GLU A 211 -0.04 -19.37 9.92
N LEU A 212 -0.08 -20.09 8.80
CA LEU A 212 -0.85 -19.71 7.62
C LEU A 212 -2.28 -20.25 7.71
N PRO A 213 -3.29 -19.45 7.33
CA PRO A 213 -4.67 -19.88 7.36
C PRO A 213 -4.95 -20.95 6.29
N VAL A 214 -5.94 -21.78 6.58
CA VAL A 214 -6.42 -22.80 5.64
C VAL A 214 -7.01 -22.14 4.40
N THR A 215 -6.67 -22.67 3.23
CA THR A 215 -7.10 -22.12 1.92
C THR A 215 -8.09 -23.04 1.20
N ASP A 216 -8.76 -23.93 1.90
CA ASP A 216 -9.70 -24.85 1.28
C ASP A 216 -10.90 -24.04 0.75
N ASP A 217 -11.30 -24.33 -0.49
CA ASP A 217 -12.44 -23.69 -1.19
C ASP A 217 -12.37 -22.17 -1.41
N ILE A 218 -11.19 -21.55 -1.26
CA ILE A 218 -11.01 -20.13 -1.61
C ILE A 218 -10.50 -19.94 -3.04
N LEU A 219 -10.85 -18.80 -3.62
CA LEU A 219 -10.29 -18.34 -4.89
C LEU A 219 -8.76 -18.32 -4.86
N TYR A 220 -8.13 -18.73 -5.95
CA TYR A 220 -6.67 -18.67 -6.12
C TYR A 220 -5.86 -19.40 -5.03
N ALA A 221 -6.44 -20.41 -4.36
CA ALA A 221 -5.81 -21.13 -3.26
C ALA A 221 -4.41 -21.66 -3.59
N SER A 222 -4.22 -22.25 -4.78
CA SER A 222 -2.91 -22.76 -5.22
C SER A 222 -1.89 -21.63 -5.43
N ILE A 223 -2.31 -20.50 -6.00
CA ILE A 223 -1.45 -19.33 -6.20
C ILE A 223 -1.02 -18.74 -4.86
N ILE A 224 -1.96 -18.59 -3.93
CA ILE A 224 -1.70 -18.08 -2.58
C ILE A 224 -0.68 -18.98 -1.86
N LYS A 225 -0.86 -20.31 -1.93
CA LYS A 225 0.09 -21.28 -1.38
C LYS A 225 1.49 -21.13 -2.00
N LYS A 226 1.59 -20.98 -3.32
CA LYS A 226 2.87 -20.74 -4.01
C LYS A 226 3.55 -19.45 -3.55
N CYS A 227 2.79 -18.36 -3.33
CA CYS A 227 3.34 -17.13 -2.75
C CYS A 227 3.93 -17.40 -1.36
N TRP A 228 3.19 -18.11 -0.52
CA TRP A 228 3.61 -18.43 0.84
C TRP A 228 4.70 -19.48 0.96
N ASN A 229 5.03 -20.21 -0.11
CA ASN A 229 6.12 -21.18 -0.15
C ASN A 229 7.37 -20.62 -0.85
N GLY A 230 7.34 -19.36 -1.31
CA GLY A 230 8.45 -18.74 -2.03
C GLY A 230 8.69 -19.33 -3.43
N GLU A 231 7.65 -19.90 -4.04
CA GLU A 231 7.76 -20.63 -5.31
C GLU A 231 7.79 -19.72 -6.55
N TYR A 232 7.44 -18.43 -6.39
CA TYR A 232 7.55 -17.45 -7.47
C TYR A 232 8.89 -16.72 -7.42
N VAL A 233 9.60 -16.76 -8.55
CA VAL A 233 10.87 -16.03 -8.73
C VAL A 233 10.68 -14.56 -9.12
N SER A 234 9.46 -14.16 -9.52
CA SER A 234 9.15 -12.78 -9.94
C SER A 234 7.65 -12.47 -9.87
N MET A 235 7.31 -11.18 -9.79
CA MET A 235 5.92 -10.72 -9.91
C MET A 235 5.32 -11.01 -11.28
N GLU A 236 6.14 -11.08 -12.34
CA GLU A 236 5.67 -11.46 -13.69
C GLU A 236 5.21 -12.93 -13.74
N ALA A 237 5.94 -13.84 -13.11
CA ALA A 237 5.56 -15.24 -13.02
C ALA A 237 4.22 -15.40 -12.25
N LEU A 238 4.07 -14.67 -11.14
CA LEU A 238 2.81 -14.61 -10.39
C LEU A 238 1.65 -14.06 -11.25
N LEU A 239 1.88 -12.96 -11.98
CA LEU A 239 0.87 -12.38 -12.85
C LEU A 239 0.39 -13.37 -13.93
N LYS A 240 1.31 -14.12 -14.53
CA LYS A 240 1.01 -15.12 -15.56
C LYS A 240 0.05 -16.19 -15.04
N ASP A 241 0.31 -16.73 -13.84
CA ASP A 241 -0.56 -17.74 -13.22
C ASP A 241 -1.94 -17.16 -12.86
N VAL A 242 -1.99 -15.91 -12.38
CA VAL A 242 -3.26 -15.24 -12.04
C VAL A 242 -4.13 -15.00 -13.27
N GLN A 243 -3.51 -14.68 -14.41
CA GLN A 243 -4.19 -14.52 -15.69
C GLN A 243 -4.65 -15.85 -16.27
N GLY A 244 -3.86 -16.91 -16.15
CA GLY A 244 -4.21 -18.25 -16.63
C GLY A 244 -5.45 -18.87 -15.99
N MET A 245 -5.83 -18.46 -14.78
CA MET A 245 -7.08 -18.89 -14.12
C MET A 245 -8.31 -18.03 -14.47
N GLY A 246 -8.14 -16.93 -15.19
CA GLY A 246 -9.26 -16.05 -15.59
C GLY A 246 -10.06 -16.55 -16.78
N ASP A 247 -9.56 -17.58 -17.47
CA ASP A 247 -10.09 -18.14 -18.72
C ASP A 247 -10.83 -19.49 -18.51
N GLU A 248 -11.02 -19.94 -17.27
CA GLU A 248 -11.84 -21.11 -16.89
C GLU A 248 -13.20 -20.68 -16.30
#